data_AF-S7U1X0-F1
#
_entry.id   AF-S7U1X0-F1
#
_cell.length_a   1.000
_cell.length_b   1.000
_cell.length_c   1.000
_cell.angle_alpha   90.00
_cell.angle_beta   90.00
_cell.angle_gamma   90.00
#
_symmetry.space_group_name_H-M   'P 1'
#
loop_
_entity.id
_entity.type
_entity.pdbx_description
1 polymer ?
#
loop_
_entity_poly.entity_id
_entity_poly.type
_entity_poly.pdbx_seq_one_letter_code
_entity_poly.pdbx_strand_id
1 'polypeptide(L)'
;MEINTQIKDTKQARNVAGSEGEKTATSTALDQLRAKLSEVESDFESIATGVDIENFLVKSQEKIDWKEELSTLLTPLLSELKQLTDRPRQQEKLRSEIQLQQNQLATIKVALRNIDTLIQNTADDDIRLKKALEGLREEWLRRERQVADRLKVDQYQLQELLRQRQSIFDSSQEVVKSFFRSRGKNFIMAVVAFFATFFLMRYVHRLVYRFSPIHKRGERTFIIRMMDVFYHILTGIGATGALLFVLYTVGDWLLLSFAIIFIIGVA
;
A
#
# COMPACT_ATOMS: atom_id res chain seq x y z
N MET A 1 9.69 40.14 -34.37
CA MET A 1 11.16 40.24 -34.62
C MET A 1 11.97 40.47 -33.35
N GLU A 2 11.41 41.14 -32.33
CA GLU A 2 12.10 41.51 -31.08
C GLU A 2 12.56 40.31 -30.22
N ILE A 3 11.82 39.20 -30.24
CA ILE A 3 12.15 37.96 -29.49
C ILE A 3 13.37 37.26 -30.07
N ASN A 4 13.52 37.19 -31.40
CA ASN A 4 14.67 36.55 -32.04
C ASN A 4 15.98 37.34 -31.80
N THR A 5 15.90 38.67 -31.69
CA THR A 5 17.03 39.51 -31.27
C THR A 5 17.42 39.27 -29.81
N GLN A 6 16.44 39.16 -28.91
CA GLN A 6 16.70 38.84 -27.49
C GLN A 6 17.32 37.45 -27.29
N ILE A 7 16.90 36.44 -28.07
CA ILE A 7 17.52 35.11 -28.06
C ILE A 7 19.00 35.19 -28.48
N LYS A 8 19.32 36.02 -29.48
CA LYS A 8 20.68 36.19 -29.98
C LYS A 8 21.59 36.87 -28.96
N ASP A 9 21.10 37.94 -28.32
CA ASP A 9 21.84 38.69 -27.30
C ASP A 9 22.08 37.85 -26.03
N THR A 10 21.08 37.06 -25.63
CA THR A 10 21.17 36.14 -24.48
C THR A 10 22.16 34.99 -24.75
N LYS A 11 22.24 34.51 -26.00
CA LYS A 11 23.24 33.53 -26.43
C LYS A 11 24.67 34.09 -26.41
N GLN A 12 24.83 35.37 -26.71
CA GLN A 12 26.12 36.06 -26.72
C GLN A 12 26.61 36.36 -25.29
N ALA A 13 25.72 36.76 -24.38
CA ALA A 13 26.01 36.93 -22.96
C ALA A 13 26.46 35.61 -22.28
N ARG A 14 25.83 34.48 -22.66
CA ARG A 14 26.20 33.14 -22.19
C ARG A 14 27.63 32.72 -22.57
N ASN A 15 28.15 33.21 -23.70
CA ASN A 15 29.48 32.85 -24.17
C ASN A 15 30.60 33.67 -23.50
N VAL A 16 30.28 34.75 -22.79
CA VAL A 16 31.24 35.62 -22.07
C VAL A 16 31.25 35.36 -20.55
N ALA A 17 30.22 34.71 -20.01
CA ALA A 17 30.07 34.46 -18.57
C ALA A 17 30.94 33.30 -18.04
N GLY A 18 31.74 33.58 -17.01
CA GLY A 18 32.75 32.69 -16.45
C GLY A 18 32.31 31.78 -15.30
N SER A 19 31.08 31.89 -14.78
CA SER A 19 30.60 31.08 -13.63
C SER A 19 29.49 30.08 -14.01
N GLU A 20 29.50 28.87 -13.41
CA GLU A 20 28.51 27.81 -13.68
C GLU A 20 27.07 28.20 -13.31
N GLY A 21 26.89 29.06 -12.30
CA GLY A 21 25.58 29.54 -11.85
C GLY A 21 24.88 30.48 -12.84
N GLU A 22 25.63 31.25 -13.62
CA GLU A 22 25.07 32.13 -14.65
C GLU A 22 24.66 31.35 -15.91
N LYS A 23 25.33 30.22 -16.21
CA LYS A 23 25.01 29.36 -17.36
C LYS A 23 23.67 28.63 -17.19
N THR A 24 23.34 28.21 -15.97
CA THR A 24 22.07 27.52 -15.68
C THR A 24 20.89 28.49 -15.73
N ALA A 25 21.00 29.66 -15.10
CA ALA A 25 19.98 30.71 -15.18
C ALA A 25 19.72 31.18 -16.64
N THR A 26 20.79 31.31 -17.42
CA THR A 26 20.69 31.70 -18.85
C THR A 26 20.08 30.60 -19.72
N SER A 27 20.26 29.32 -19.37
CA SER A 27 19.60 28.20 -20.07
C SER A 27 18.10 28.18 -19.82
N THR A 28 17.68 28.37 -18.58
CA THR A 28 16.26 28.42 -18.22
C THR A 28 15.55 29.58 -18.91
N ALA A 29 16.17 30.75 -19.00
CA ALA A 29 15.64 31.88 -19.75
C ALA A 29 15.55 31.60 -21.27
N LEU A 30 16.51 30.87 -21.83
CA LEU A 30 16.51 30.44 -23.24
C LEU A 30 15.37 29.45 -23.54
N ASP A 31 15.09 28.54 -22.63
CA ASP A 31 14.02 27.55 -22.79
C ASP A 31 12.64 28.19 -22.64
N GLN A 32 12.50 29.17 -21.73
CA GLN A 32 11.28 29.98 -21.62
C GLN A 32 11.03 30.83 -22.85
N LEU A 33 12.06 31.47 -23.43
CA LEU A 33 11.91 32.24 -24.67
C LEU A 33 11.55 31.36 -25.87
N ARG A 34 12.06 30.11 -25.92
CA ARG A 34 11.71 29.14 -26.97
C ARG A 34 10.26 28.65 -26.84
N ALA A 35 9.81 28.38 -25.62
CA ALA A 35 8.42 28.01 -25.37
C ALA A 35 7.48 29.15 -25.81
N LYS A 36 7.84 30.39 -25.48
CA LYS A 36 7.07 31.58 -25.87
C LYS A 36 7.06 31.85 -27.38
N LEU A 37 8.14 31.49 -28.07
CA LEU A 37 8.20 31.57 -29.54
C LEU A 37 7.28 30.54 -30.20
N SER A 38 7.28 29.31 -29.68
CA SER A 38 6.41 28.22 -30.18
C SER A 38 4.93 28.52 -29.97
N GLU A 39 4.57 29.13 -28.85
CA GLU A 39 3.20 29.57 -28.54
C GLU A 39 2.75 30.66 -29.51
N VAL A 40 3.59 31.69 -29.72
CA VAL A 40 3.27 32.79 -30.66
C VAL A 40 3.20 32.32 -32.12
N GLU A 41 4.00 31.33 -32.52
CA GLU A 41 3.91 30.73 -33.86
C GLU A 41 2.63 29.92 -34.04
N SER A 42 2.24 29.13 -33.03
CA SER A 42 0.99 28.38 -33.01
C SER A 42 -0.24 29.30 -33.04
N ASP A 43 -0.22 30.38 -32.27
CA ASP A 43 -1.31 31.38 -32.24
C ASP A 43 -1.41 32.15 -33.56
N PHE A 44 -0.26 32.48 -34.17
CA PHE A 44 -0.23 33.14 -35.47
C PHE A 44 -0.78 32.24 -36.58
N GLU A 45 -0.46 30.95 -36.55
CA GLU A 45 -0.96 29.96 -37.51
C GLU A 45 -2.46 29.69 -37.31
N SER A 46 -2.94 29.65 -36.05
CA SER A 46 -4.36 29.53 -35.71
C SER A 46 -5.17 30.75 -36.16
N ILE A 47 -4.68 31.98 -35.93
CA ILE A 47 -5.34 33.22 -36.35
C ILE A 47 -5.34 33.37 -37.88
N ALA A 48 -4.27 32.94 -38.57
CA ALA A 48 -4.16 33.06 -40.02
C ALA A 48 -4.98 32.01 -40.79
N THR A 49 -5.21 30.82 -40.20
CA THR A 49 -5.94 29.72 -40.85
C THR A 49 -7.38 29.58 -40.38
N GLY A 50 -7.74 30.19 -39.24
CA GLY A 50 -9.10 30.17 -38.68
C GLY A 50 -9.55 28.78 -38.19
N VAL A 51 -8.62 27.86 -37.99
CA VAL A 51 -8.88 26.47 -37.58
C VAL A 51 -7.99 26.13 -36.39
N ASP A 52 -8.59 25.64 -35.31
CA ASP A 52 -7.86 25.11 -34.14
C ASP A 52 -7.20 23.76 -34.51
N ILE A 53 -5.90 23.81 -34.84
CA ILE A 53 -5.10 22.66 -35.29
C ILE A 53 -4.87 21.64 -34.14
N GLU A 54 -5.00 22.07 -32.88
CA GLU A 54 -4.82 21.22 -31.69
C GLU A 54 -5.74 19.99 -31.67
N ASN A 55 -6.95 20.10 -32.24
CA ASN A 55 -7.92 19.00 -32.26
C ASN A 55 -7.76 18.04 -33.46
N PHE A 56 -6.97 18.38 -34.47
CA PHE A 56 -6.86 17.57 -35.69
C PHE A 56 -5.77 16.49 -35.63
N LEU A 57 -4.84 16.60 -34.68
CA LEU A 57 -3.72 15.65 -34.51
C LEU A 57 -3.99 14.55 -33.47
N VAL A 58 -5.09 14.62 -32.70
CA VAL A 58 -5.44 13.63 -31.65
C VAL A 58 -6.22 12.45 -32.24
N LYS A 59 -5.66 11.81 -33.27
CA LYS A 59 -6.14 10.51 -33.74
C LYS A 59 -4.97 9.60 -34.13
N SER A 60 -4.13 9.27 -33.16
CA SER A 60 -3.18 8.16 -33.31
C SER A 60 -2.86 7.53 -31.95
N GLN A 61 -3.30 6.28 -31.78
CA GLN A 61 -2.85 5.27 -30.81
C GLN A 61 -2.93 5.64 -29.32
N GLU A 62 -3.85 4.98 -28.62
CA GLU A 62 -3.67 4.64 -27.20
C GLU A 62 -2.33 3.91 -27.05
N LYS A 63 -1.27 4.66 -26.77
CA LYS A 63 -0.06 4.10 -26.17
C LYS A 63 -0.47 3.78 -24.75
N ILE A 64 -0.77 2.51 -24.49
CA ILE A 64 -0.78 1.99 -23.13
C ILE A 64 0.58 2.31 -22.53
N ASP A 65 0.65 3.33 -21.68
CA ASP A 65 1.84 3.67 -20.92
C ASP A 65 1.95 2.63 -19.81
N TRP A 66 2.52 1.47 -20.14
CA TRP A 66 2.66 0.32 -19.23
C TRP A 66 3.34 0.70 -17.90
N LYS A 67 4.09 1.80 -17.87
CA LYS A 67 4.65 2.36 -16.64
C LYS A 67 3.57 2.98 -15.76
N GLU A 68 2.63 3.72 -16.35
CA GLU A 68 1.49 4.32 -15.65
C GLU A 68 0.52 3.24 -15.16
N GLU A 69 0.26 2.22 -15.99
CA GLU A 69 -0.65 1.11 -15.65
C GLU A 69 -0.06 0.18 -14.57
N LEU A 70 1.25 -0.13 -14.66
CA LEU A 70 1.94 -0.87 -13.60
C LEU A 70 1.99 -0.07 -12.29
N SER A 71 2.17 1.25 -12.36
CA SER A 71 2.15 2.09 -11.17
C SER A 71 0.78 2.11 -10.51
N THR A 72 -0.32 2.12 -11.28
CA THR A 72 -1.69 2.10 -10.73
C THR A 72 -2.03 0.76 -10.09
N LEU A 73 -1.48 -0.34 -10.59
CA LEU A 73 -1.65 -1.68 -10.00
C LEU A 73 -0.80 -1.89 -8.74
N LEU A 74 0.42 -1.34 -8.70
CA LEU A 74 1.34 -1.52 -7.58
C LEU A 74 1.13 -0.49 -6.46
N THR A 75 0.57 0.69 -6.76
CA THR A 75 0.33 1.74 -5.75
C THR A 75 -0.51 1.26 -4.57
N PRO A 76 -1.64 0.54 -4.76
CA PRO A 76 -2.41 -0.04 -3.66
C PRO A 76 -1.58 -1.00 -2.80
N LEU A 77 -0.84 -1.91 -3.43
CA LEU A 77 0.00 -2.91 -2.74
C LEU A 77 1.13 -2.25 -1.94
N LEU A 78 1.82 -1.28 -2.53
CA LEU A 78 2.86 -0.49 -1.85
C LEU A 78 2.27 0.29 -0.67
N SER A 79 1.07 0.84 -0.81
CA SER A 79 0.40 1.56 0.27
C SER A 79 -0.02 0.63 1.41
N GLU A 80 -0.44 -0.61 1.12
CA GLU A 80 -0.77 -1.61 2.13
C GLU A 80 0.48 -2.09 2.87
N LEU A 81 1.56 -2.39 2.15
CA LEU A 81 2.86 -2.75 2.74
C LEU A 81 3.42 -1.61 3.61
N LYS A 82 3.25 -0.37 3.16
CA LYS A 82 3.62 0.81 3.93
C LYS A 82 2.77 0.93 5.20
N GLN A 83 1.45 0.75 5.13
CA GLN A 83 0.59 0.74 6.31
C GLN A 83 0.95 -0.36 7.33
N LEU A 84 1.38 -1.54 6.85
CA LEU A 84 1.83 -2.63 7.71
C LEU A 84 3.11 -2.27 8.49
N THR A 85 3.99 -1.44 7.93
CA THR A 85 5.24 -1.01 8.58
C THR A 85 5.10 0.31 9.35
N ASP A 86 4.19 1.19 8.94
CA ASP A 86 3.93 2.48 9.59
C ASP A 86 3.30 2.29 10.99
N ARG A 87 2.42 1.30 11.16
CA ARG A 87 1.75 1.03 12.44
C ARG A 87 2.73 0.65 13.56
N PRO A 88 3.64 -0.34 13.41
CA PRO A 88 4.68 -0.63 14.40
C PRO A 88 5.56 0.59 14.71
N ARG A 89 5.91 1.39 13.70
CA ARG A 89 6.73 2.61 13.89
C ARG A 89 5.98 3.68 14.69
N GLN A 90 4.68 3.87 14.44
CA GLN A 90 3.82 4.77 15.22
C GLN A 90 3.70 4.30 16.67
N GLN A 91 3.54 3.00 16.90
CA GLN A 91 3.48 2.43 18.24
C GLN A 91 4.78 2.68 19.02
N GLU A 92 5.94 2.47 18.39
CA GLU A 92 7.23 2.69 19.03
C GLU A 92 7.48 4.18 19.32
N LYS A 93 7.07 5.06 18.38
CA LYS A 93 7.12 6.50 18.59
C LYS A 93 6.30 6.93 19.82
N LEU A 94 5.05 6.47 19.94
CA LEU A 94 4.19 6.77 21.09
C LEU A 94 4.79 6.24 22.41
N ARG A 95 5.35 5.03 22.41
CA ARG A 95 6.04 4.48 23.60
C ARG A 95 7.21 5.35 24.04
N SER A 96 8.01 5.81 23.09
CA SER A 96 9.13 6.71 23.34
C SER A 96 8.67 8.07 23.90
N GLU A 97 7.62 8.65 23.31
CA GLU A 97 7.03 9.92 23.78
C GLU A 97 6.45 9.80 25.21
N ILE A 98 5.73 8.71 25.49
CA ILE A 98 5.22 8.37 26.83
C ILE A 98 6.38 8.28 27.84
N GLN A 99 7.46 7.56 27.49
CA GLN A 99 8.60 7.40 28.37
C GLN A 99 9.29 8.75 28.67
N LEU A 100 9.46 9.58 27.64
CA LEU A 100 10.03 10.92 27.78
C LEU A 100 9.18 11.79 28.72
N GLN A 101 7.87 11.78 28.57
CA GLN A 101 6.94 12.55 29.40
C GLN A 101 6.91 12.04 30.86
N GLN A 102 6.98 10.73 31.07
CA GLN A 102 7.11 10.15 32.41
C GLN A 102 8.39 10.62 33.11
N ASN A 103 9.51 10.64 32.39
CA ASN A 103 10.77 11.17 32.91
C ASN A 103 10.67 12.67 33.24
N GLN A 104 10.02 13.46 32.37
CA GLN A 104 9.78 14.88 32.62
C GLN A 104 8.92 15.12 33.87
N LEU A 105 7.85 14.33 34.08
CA LEU A 105 7.03 14.42 35.28
C LEU A 105 7.83 14.11 36.55
N ALA A 106 8.72 13.12 36.51
CA ALA A 106 9.58 12.81 37.65
C ALA A 106 10.47 14.03 38.00
N THR A 107 11.09 14.66 37.00
CA THR A 107 11.90 15.87 37.19
C THR A 107 11.06 17.05 37.72
N ILE A 108 9.85 17.26 37.19
CA ILE A 108 8.94 18.32 37.65
C ILE A 108 8.56 18.12 39.12
N LYS A 109 8.28 16.88 39.54
CA LYS A 109 7.98 16.56 40.94
C LYS A 109 9.15 16.84 41.88
N VAL A 110 10.38 16.58 41.44
CA VAL A 110 11.58 16.93 42.22
C VAL A 110 11.72 18.44 42.32
N ALA A 111 11.54 19.18 41.23
CA ALA A 111 11.58 20.64 41.22
C ALA A 111 10.54 21.26 42.17
N LEU A 112 9.28 20.78 42.10
CA LEU A 112 8.21 21.23 43.00
C LEU A 112 8.55 20.98 44.47
N ARG A 113 9.09 19.81 44.81
CA ARG A 113 9.51 19.50 46.18
C ARG A 113 10.62 20.44 46.68
N ASN A 114 11.59 20.74 45.82
CA ASN A 114 12.66 21.68 46.15
C ASN A 114 12.12 23.10 46.36
N ILE A 115 11.19 23.55 45.52
CA ILE A 115 10.51 24.85 45.67
C ILE A 115 9.72 24.89 46.99
N ASP A 116 8.96 23.84 47.30
CA ASP A 116 8.20 23.72 48.56
C ASP A 116 9.14 23.82 49.78
N THR A 117 10.32 23.19 49.70
CA THR A 117 11.32 23.23 50.77
C THR A 117 11.91 24.63 50.94
N LEU A 118 12.18 25.33 49.83
CA LEU A 118 12.65 26.74 49.86
C LEU A 118 11.60 27.68 50.44
N ILE A 119 10.31 27.50 50.12
CA ILE A 119 9.22 28.28 50.70
C ILE A 119 9.14 28.08 52.21
N GLN A 120 9.28 26.84 52.68
CA GLN A 120 9.23 26.51 54.12
C GLN A 120 10.41 27.08 54.92
N ASN A 121 11.59 27.15 54.30
CA ASN A 121 12.81 27.65 54.94
C ASN A 121 13.01 29.18 54.80
N THR A 122 12.15 29.87 54.05
CA THR A 122 12.22 31.32 53.89
C THR A 122 11.63 31.99 55.13
N ALA A 123 12.35 32.96 55.70
CA ALA A 123 11.89 33.70 56.87
C ALA A 123 10.61 34.49 56.56
N ASP A 124 9.70 34.57 57.53
CA ASP A 124 8.33 35.13 57.33
C ASP A 124 8.32 36.64 57.03
N ASP A 125 9.41 37.34 57.33
CA ASP A 125 9.64 38.75 57.03
C ASP A 125 10.04 39.01 55.57
N ASP A 126 10.54 38.01 54.82
CA ASP A 126 10.87 38.15 53.40
C ASP A 126 9.68 37.84 52.46
N ILE A 127 8.64 38.65 52.60
CA ILE A 127 7.36 38.52 51.86
C ILE A 127 7.57 38.54 50.34
N ARG A 128 8.55 39.31 49.84
CA ARG A 128 8.81 39.41 48.39
C ARG A 128 9.36 38.11 47.83
N LEU A 129 10.33 37.50 48.51
CA LEU A 129 10.91 36.23 48.10
C LEU A 129 9.87 35.10 48.16
N LYS A 130 9.09 35.03 49.25
CA LYS A 130 8.02 34.03 49.42
C LYS A 130 7.00 34.09 48.28
N LYS A 131 6.54 35.30 47.93
CA LYS A 131 5.61 35.52 46.80
C LYS A 131 6.21 35.13 45.45
N ALA A 132 7.49 35.39 45.23
CA ALA A 132 8.18 34.98 43.99
C ALA A 132 8.28 33.46 43.87
N LEU A 133 8.60 32.76 44.98
CA LEU A 133 8.64 31.30 45.03
C LEU A 133 7.26 30.66 44.83
N GLU A 134 6.20 31.24 45.41
CA GLU A 134 4.83 30.81 45.17
C GLU A 134 4.42 30.96 43.69
N GLY A 135 4.79 32.07 43.05
CA GLY A 135 4.57 32.26 41.61
C GLY A 135 5.30 31.23 40.76
N LEU A 136 6.56 30.92 41.10
CA LEU A 136 7.34 29.87 40.45
C LEU A 136 6.69 28.50 40.65
N ARG A 137 6.24 28.19 41.87
CA ARG A 137 5.52 26.94 42.19
C ARG A 137 4.28 26.78 41.32
N GLU A 138 3.48 27.83 41.17
CA GLU A 138 2.29 27.78 40.31
C GLU A 138 2.64 27.51 38.84
N GLU A 139 3.74 28.07 38.33
CA GLU A 139 4.22 27.81 36.98
C GLU A 139 4.61 26.35 36.78
N TRP A 140 5.36 25.78 37.72
CA TRP A 140 5.74 24.36 37.69
C TRP A 140 4.53 23.44 37.83
N LEU A 141 3.53 23.81 38.63
CA LEU A 141 2.25 23.08 38.72
C LEU A 141 1.46 23.13 37.42
N ARG A 142 1.43 24.27 36.72
CA ARG A 142 0.84 24.36 35.38
C ARG A 142 1.57 23.44 34.40
N ARG A 143 2.90 23.40 34.47
CA ARG A 143 3.72 22.54 33.61
C ARG A 143 3.53 21.06 33.91
N GLU A 144 3.40 20.68 35.19
CA GLU A 144 3.06 19.31 35.59
C GLU A 144 1.75 18.87 34.93
N ARG A 145 0.69 19.69 35.03
CA ARG A 145 -0.61 19.39 34.40
C ARG A 145 -0.50 19.22 32.89
N GLN A 146 0.21 20.12 32.22
CA GLN A 146 0.41 20.03 30.77
C GLN A 146 1.11 18.73 30.33
N VAL A 147 2.17 18.32 31.04
CA VAL A 147 2.87 17.07 30.71
C VAL A 147 2.01 15.85 31.06
N ALA A 148 1.27 15.89 32.17
CA ALA A 148 0.38 14.82 32.57
C ALA A 148 -0.80 14.62 31.59
N ASP A 149 -1.34 15.71 31.05
CA ASP A 149 -2.43 15.64 30.07
C ASP A 149 -1.94 15.08 28.74
N ARG A 150 -0.74 15.50 28.27
CA ARG A 150 -0.11 14.90 27.07
C ARG A 150 0.16 13.40 27.25
N LEU A 151 0.67 13.00 28.42
CA LEU A 151 0.88 11.59 28.76
C LEU A 151 -0.40 10.78 28.64
N LYS A 152 -1.52 11.29 29.13
CA LYS A 152 -2.82 10.62 29.01
C LYS A 152 -3.26 10.50 27.55
N VAL A 153 -3.07 11.55 26.75
CA VAL A 153 -3.43 11.53 25.32
C VAL A 153 -2.61 10.47 24.58
N ASP A 154 -1.30 10.43 24.78
CA ASP A 154 -0.43 9.48 24.07
C ASP A 154 -0.69 8.03 24.53
N GLN A 155 -0.97 7.82 25.83
CA GLN A 155 -1.41 6.53 26.35
C GLN A 155 -2.73 6.08 25.74
N TYR A 156 -3.70 6.98 25.59
CA TYR A 156 -4.98 6.68 24.96
C TYR A 156 -4.81 6.34 23.48
N GLN A 157 -3.99 7.08 22.74
CA GLN A 157 -3.68 6.78 21.34
C GLN A 157 -3.00 5.43 21.18
N LEU A 158 -2.04 5.09 22.06
CA LEU A 158 -1.40 3.79 22.08
C LEU A 158 -2.41 2.68 22.36
N GLN A 159 -3.31 2.87 23.33
CA GLN A 159 -4.35 1.90 23.65
C GLN A 159 -5.32 1.69 22.48
N GLU A 160 -5.71 2.77 21.79
CA GLU A 160 -6.59 2.66 20.63
C GLU A 160 -5.93 1.92 19.47
N LEU A 161 -4.64 2.18 19.20
CA LEU A 161 -3.86 1.42 18.21
C LEU A 161 -3.82 -0.08 18.56
N LEU A 162 -3.64 -0.43 19.84
CA LEU A 162 -3.65 -1.82 20.31
C LEU A 162 -5.05 -2.46 20.19
N ARG A 163 -6.11 -1.71 20.51
CA ARG A 163 -7.51 -2.18 20.41
C ARG A 163 -7.93 -2.45 18.96
N GLN A 164 -7.52 -1.59 18.03
CA GLN A 164 -7.77 -1.80 16.60
C GLN A 164 -7.13 -3.10 16.10
N ARG A 165 -5.92 -3.45 16.56
CA ARG A 165 -5.29 -4.74 16.22
C ARG A 165 -6.11 -5.93 16.69
N GLN A 166 -6.65 -5.87 17.91
CA GLN A 166 -7.47 -6.94 18.47
C GLN A 166 -8.80 -7.07 17.71
N SER A 167 -9.46 -5.94 17.41
CA SER A 167 -10.70 -5.91 16.62
C SER A 167 -10.53 -6.50 15.20
N ILE A 168 -9.40 -6.25 14.52
CA ILE A 168 -9.12 -6.84 13.21
C ILE A 168 -8.96 -8.36 13.31
N PHE A 169 -8.29 -8.86 14.35
CA PHE A 169 -8.13 -10.30 14.57
C PHE A 169 -9.45 -10.98 14.93
N ASP A 170 -10.22 -10.37 15.83
CA ASP A 170 -11.53 -10.87 16.27
C ASP A 170 -12.54 -10.87 15.10
N SER A 171 -12.59 -9.79 14.31
CA SER A 171 -13.44 -9.72 13.11
C SER A 171 -13.00 -10.72 12.05
N SER A 172 -11.70 -10.96 11.85
CA SER A 172 -11.21 -11.99 10.93
C SER A 172 -11.67 -13.38 11.40
N GLN A 173 -11.62 -13.67 12.69
CA GLN A 173 -12.09 -14.94 13.24
C GLN A 173 -13.61 -15.10 13.06
N GLU A 174 -14.38 -14.03 13.24
CA GLU A 174 -15.83 -14.03 13.03
C GLU A 174 -16.22 -14.18 11.55
N VAL A 175 -15.49 -13.53 10.64
CA VAL A 175 -15.64 -13.69 9.19
C VAL A 175 -15.34 -15.13 8.77
N VAL A 176 -14.24 -15.72 9.24
CA VAL A 176 -13.92 -17.13 8.96
C VAL A 176 -15.00 -18.06 9.52
N LYS A 177 -15.44 -17.83 10.77
CA LYS A 177 -16.49 -18.66 11.40
C LYS A 177 -17.83 -18.55 10.68
N SER A 178 -18.23 -17.35 10.28
CA SER A 178 -19.48 -17.12 9.51
C SER A 178 -19.40 -17.72 8.11
N PHE A 179 -18.22 -17.68 7.48
CA PHE A 179 -17.96 -18.34 6.20
C PHE A 179 -18.12 -19.85 6.30
N PHE A 180 -17.51 -20.51 7.29
CA PHE A 180 -17.69 -21.95 7.48
C PHE A 180 -19.14 -22.32 7.85
N ARG A 181 -19.84 -21.48 8.63
CA ARG A 181 -21.24 -21.72 9.01
C ARG A 181 -22.22 -21.57 7.84
N SER A 182 -21.98 -20.61 6.94
CA SER A 182 -22.88 -20.28 5.83
C SER A 182 -22.52 -21.00 4.52
N ARG A 183 -21.24 -21.20 4.26
CA ARG A 183 -20.69 -21.67 2.97
C ARG A 183 -19.83 -22.93 3.09
N GLY A 184 -19.55 -23.40 4.31
CA GLY A 184 -18.73 -24.60 4.54
C GLY A 184 -19.31 -25.87 3.92
N LYS A 185 -20.64 -26.01 3.88
CA LYS A 185 -21.31 -27.13 3.20
C LYS A 185 -20.98 -27.15 1.70
N ASN A 186 -20.99 -25.98 1.06
CA ASN A 186 -20.74 -25.83 -0.37
C ASN A 186 -19.29 -26.18 -0.72
N PHE A 187 -18.37 -25.72 0.12
CA PHE A 187 -16.95 -26.10 0.03
C PHE A 187 -16.75 -27.61 0.14
N ILE A 188 -17.36 -28.25 1.15
CA ILE A 188 -17.25 -29.72 1.32
C ILE A 188 -17.81 -30.45 0.08
N MET A 189 -18.97 -30.03 -0.44
CA MET A 189 -19.55 -30.65 -1.65
C MET A 189 -18.62 -30.52 -2.86
N ALA A 190 -17.97 -29.37 -3.04
CA ALA A 190 -17.02 -29.16 -4.14
C ALA A 190 -15.75 -30.00 -3.98
N VAL A 191 -15.21 -30.12 -2.76
CA VAL A 191 -14.05 -30.96 -2.45
C VAL A 191 -14.39 -32.44 -2.68
N VAL A 192 -15.56 -32.89 -2.23
CA VAL A 192 -16.02 -34.26 -2.47
C VAL A 192 -16.16 -34.53 -3.97
N ALA A 193 -16.72 -33.58 -4.75
CA ALA A 193 -16.85 -33.72 -6.19
C ALA A 193 -15.49 -33.76 -6.91
N PHE A 194 -14.52 -32.95 -6.47
CA PHE A 194 -13.14 -33.00 -6.98
C PHE A 194 -12.54 -34.41 -6.82
N PHE A 195 -12.55 -34.93 -5.58
CA PHE A 195 -11.99 -36.24 -5.28
C PHE A 195 -12.78 -37.36 -5.97
N ALA A 196 -14.11 -37.28 -5.99
CA ALA A 196 -14.94 -38.25 -6.68
C ALA A 196 -14.59 -38.33 -8.17
N THR A 197 -14.48 -37.20 -8.86
CA THR A 197 -14.08 -37.15 -10.28
C THR A 197 -12.65 -37.65 -10.48
N PHE A 198 -11.71 -37.26 -9.62
CA PHE A 198 -10.32 -37.72 -9.68
C PHE A 198 -10.21 -39.24 -9.51
N PHE A 199 -10.87 -39.81 -8.49
CA PHE A 199 -10.87 -41.24 -8.25
C PHE A 199 -11.63 -42.01 -9.32
N LEU A 200 -12.73 -41.45 -9.86
CA LEU A 200 -13.47 -42.04 -10.96
C LEU A 200 -12.60 -42.15 -12.22
N MET A 201 -11.91 -41.07 -12.61
CA MET A 201 -10.94 -41.09 -13.71
C MET A 201 -9.84 -42.12 -13.44
N ARG A 202 -9.23 -42.12 -12.25
CA ARG A 202 -8.20 -43.10 -11.87
C ARG A 202 -8.71 -44.56 -11.96
N TYR A 203 -9.97 -44.79 -11.59
CA TYR A 203 -10.60 -46.09 -11.67
C TYR A 203 -10.86 -46.51 -13.12
N VAL A 204 -11.38 -45.60 -13.95
CA VAL A 204 -11.60 -45.82 -15.39
C VAL A 204 -10.27 -46.14 -16.08
N HIS A 205 -9.20 -45.40 -15.78
CA HIS A 205 -7.85 -45.70 -16.28
C HIS A 205 -7.44 -47.13 -15.91
N ARG A 206 -7.56 -47.52 -14.64
CA ARG A 206 -7.26 -48.90 -14.20
C ARG A 206 -8.12 -49.94 -14.93
N LEU A 207 -9.39 -49.64 -15.20
CA LEU A 207 -10.31 -50.52 -15.92
C LEU A 207 -9.87 -50.71 -17.37
N VAL A 208 -9.53 -49.63 -18.07
CA VAL A 208 -9.01 -49.64 -19.44
C VAL A 208 -7.75 -50.49 -19.52
N TYR A 209 -6.83 -50.35 -18.57
CA TYR A 209 -5.61 -51.16 -18.49
C TYR A 209 -5.86 -52.63 -18.16
N ARG A 210 -6.91 -52.93 -17.37
CA ARG A 210 -7.27 -54.31 -17.00
C ARG A 210 -7.96 -55.07 -18.13
N PHE A 211 -8.81 -54.40 -18.90
CA PHE A 211 -9.66 -55.02 -19.93
C PHE A 211 -9.14 -54.87 -21.36
N SER A 212 -8.22 -53.94 -21.63
CA SER A 212 -7.68 -53.76 -22.99
C SER A 212 -6.59 -54.81 -23.33
N PRO A 213 -6.80 -55.65 -24.37
CA PRO A 213 -5.81 -56.64 -24.80
C PRO A 213 -4.55 -56.02 -25.45
N ILE A 214 -4.62 -54.74 -25.85
CA ILE A 214 -3.51 -53.97 -26.43
C ILE A 214 -2.40 -53.73 -25.40
N HIS A 215 -2.74 -53.64 -24.11
CA HIS A 215 -1.79 -53.38 -23.03
C HIS A 215 -1.18 -54.65 -22.42
N LYS A 216 -1.66 -55.85 -22.79
CA LYS A 216 -1.13 -57.14 -22.31
C LYS A 216 0.10 -57.64 -23.08
N ARG A 217 0.43 -57.08 -24.24
CA ARG A 217 1.51 -57.57 -25.12
C ARG A 217 2.90 -56.98 -24.86
N GLY A 218 3.13 -56.36 -23.69
CA GLY A 218 4.48 -56.12 -23.16
C GLY A 218 5.29 -54.97 -23.79
N GLU A 219 4.99 -54.54 -25.01
CA GLU A 219 5.70 -53.42 -25.63
C GLU A 219 4.98 -52.09 -25.37
N ARG A 220 5.46 -51.34 -24.36
CA ARG A 220 5.00 -49.96 -24.10
C ARG A 220 5.49 -49.03 -25.21
N THR A 221 4.77 -49.02 -26.34
CA THR A 221 5.03 -48.10 -27.46
C THR A 221 5.01 -46.65 -26.95
N PHE A 222 5.87 -45.79 -27.52
CA PHE A 222 5.95 -44.37 -27.18
C PHE A 222 4.58 -43.67 -27.16
N ILE A 223 3.70 -44.02 -28.09
CA ILE A 223 2.33 -43.49 -28.20
C ILE A 223 1.49 -43.79 -26.96
N ILE A 224 1.61 -44.99 -26.37
CA ILE A 224 0.84 -45.37 -25.16
C ILE A 224 1.27 -44.51 -23.97
N ARG A 225 2.58 -44.28 -23.80
CA ARG A 225 3.10 -43.38 -22.75
C ARG A 225 2.64 -41.94 -22.94
N MET A 226 2.62 -41.46 -24.17
CA MET A 226 2.14 -40.11 -24.48
C MET A 226 0.65 -39.94 -24.16
N MET A 227 -0.16 -40.96 -24.48
CA MET A 227 -1.59 -40.98 -24.15
C MET A 227 -1.84 -41.05 -22.65
N ASP A 228 -1.00 -41.76 -21.88
CA ASP A 228 -1.06 -41.74 -20.42
C ASP A 228 -0.81 -40.35 -19.86
N VAL A 229 0.23 -39.66 -20.33
CA VAL A 229 0.54 -38.29 -19.87
C VAL A 229 -0.63 -37.35 -20.18
N PHE A 230 -1.18 -37.42 -21.39
CA PHE A 230 -2.35 -36.64 -21.78
C PHE A 230 -3.56 -36.93 -20.87
N TYR A 231 -3.80 -38.20 -20.54
CA TYR A 231 -4.89 -38.59 -19.64
C TYR A 231 -4.71 -38.04 -18.22
N HIS A 232 -3.48 -38.02 -17.69
CA HIS A 232 -3.21 -37.44 -16.37
C HIS A 232 -3.44 -35.93 -16.35
N ILE A 233 -3.03 -35.22 -17.41
CA ILE A 233 -3.32 -33.78 -17.58
C ILE A 233 -4.84 -33.55 -17.62
N LEU A 234 -5.55 -34.32 -18.45
CA LEU A 234 -7.00 -34.24 -18.58
C LEU A 234 -7.73 -34.56 -17.26
N THR A 235 -7.20 -35.50 -16.47
CA THR A 235 -7.72 -35.84 -15.14
C THR A 235 -7.58 -34.66 -14.18
N GLY A 236 -6.43 -33.98 -14.18
CA GLY A 236 -6.22 -32.77 -13.39
C GLY A 236 -7.20 -31.66 -13.77
N ILE A 237 -7.30 -31.35 -15.07
CA ILE A 237 -8.22 -30.35 -15.59
C ILE A 237 -9.68 -30.72 -15.26
N GLY A 238 -10.06 -31.99 -15.45
CA GLY A 238 -11.41 -32.48 -15.20
C GLY A 238 -11.79 -32.45 -13.71
N ALA A 239 -10.88 -32.83 -12.81
CA ALA A 239 -11.12 -32.75 -11.37
C ALA A 239 -11.28 -31.29 -10.92
N THR A 240 -10.38 -30.40 -11.36
CA THR A 240 -10.47 -28.96 -11.09
C THR A 240 -11.74 -28.35 -11.69
N GLY A 241 -12.12 -28.74 -12.91
CA GLY A 241 -13.37 -28.33 -13.54
C GLY A 241 -14.60 -28.78 -12.77
N ALA A 242 -14.61 -30.01 -12.24
CA ALA A 242 -15.70 -30.53 -11.41
C ALA A 242 -15.86 -29.73 -10.11
N LEU A 243 -14.74 -29.33 -9.48
CA LEU A 243 -14.76 -28.44 -8.31
C LEU A 243 -15.43 -27.11 -8.64
N LEU A 244 -14.99 -26.45 -9.72
CA LEU A 244 -15.56 -25.17 -10.15
C LEU A 244 -17.03 -25.28 -10.53
N PHE A 245 -17.41 -26.35 -11.23
CA PHE A 245 -18.78 -26.61 -11.63
C PHE A 245 -19.73 -26.78 -10.44
N VAL A 246 -19.31 -27.50 -9.39
CA VAL A 246 -20.11 -27.63 -8.17
C VAL A 246 -20.24 -26.31 -7.43
N LEU A 247 -19.17 -25.52 -7.33
CA LEU A 247 -19.27 -24.18 -6.73
C LEU A 247 -20.19 -23.24 -7.51
N TYR A 248 -20.15 -23.33 -8.84
CA TYR A 248 -21.05 -22.57 -9.72
C TYR A 248 -22.51 -22.96 -9.54
N THR A 249 -22.82 -24.26 -9.57
CA THR A 249 -24.21 -24.77 -9.47
C THR A 249 -24.84 -24.50 -8.11
N VAL A 250 -24.04 -24.49 -7.04
CA VAL A 250 -24.50 -24.15 -5.69
C VAL A 250 -24.70 -22.64 -5.51
N GLY A 251 -24.37 -21.82 -6.52
CA GLY A 251 -24.59 -20.38 -6.51
C GLY A 251 -23.66 -19.63 -5.55
N ASP A 252 -22.55 -20.25 -5.14
CA ASP A 252 -21.59 -19.65 -4.22
C ASP A 252 -20.48 -18.91 -4.98
N TRP A 253 -20.84 -17.70 -5.44
CA TRP A 253 -19.95 -16.84 -6.22
C TRP A 253 -18.64 -16.47 -5.50
N LEU A 254 -18.65 -16.39 -4.18
CA LEU A 254 -17.47 -16.02 -3.40
C LEU A 254 -16.44 -17.15 -3.37
N LEU A 255 -16.88 -18.38 -3.08
CA LEU A 255 -16.02 -19.56 -3.13
C LEU A 255 -15.47 -19.80 -4.55
N LEU A 256 -16.29 -19.59 -5.57
CA LEU A 256 -15.88 -19.71 -6.97
C LEU A 256 -14.76 -18.71 -7.32
N SER A 257 -14.91 -17.44 -6.94
CA SER A 257 -13.87 -16.42 -7.16
C SER A 257 -12.56 -16.76 -6.46
N PHE A 258 -12.59 -17.21 -5.20
CA PHE A 258 -11.37 -17.65 -4.49
C PHE A 258 -10.74 -18.88 -5.14
N ALA A 259 -11.54 -19.85 -5.59
CA ALA A 259 -11.03 -21.02 -6.30
C ALA A 259 -10.34 -20.64 -7.61
N ILE A 260 -10.92 -19.71 -8.39
CA ILE A 260 -10.32 -19.22 -9.63
C ILE A 260 -9.00 -18.48 -9.35
N ILE A 261 -8.96 -17.57 -8.37
CA ILE A 261 -7.74 -16.87 -7.97
C ILE A 261 -6.65 -17.86 -7.53
N PHE A 262 -7.01 -18.88 -6.74
CA PHE A 262 -6.06 -19.90 -6.32
C PHE A 262 -5.50 -20.71 -7.50
N ILE A 263 -6.35 -21.10 -8.47
CA ILE A 263 -5.91 -21.81 -9.67
C ILE A 263 -4.97 -20.95 -10.50
N ILE A 264 -5.28 -19.66 -10.69
CA ILE A 264 -4.44 -18.73 -11.45
C ILE A 264 -3.13 -18.44 -10.70
N GLY A 265 -3.17 -18.33 -9.37
CA GLY A 265 -1.98 -18.04 -8.55
C GLY A 265 -1.04 -19.23 -8.35
N VAL A 266 -1.51 -20.46 -8.58
CA VAL A 266 -0.68 -21.69 -8.51
C VAL A 266 -0.15 -22.10 -9.90
N ALA A 267 -0.82 -21.68 -10.98
CA ALA A 267 -0.40 -21.91 -12.36
C ALA A 267 0.78 -21.01 -12.75
#